data_AF-A0A1X7SWG0-F1
#
_entry.id   AF-A0A1X7SWG0-F1
#
_cell.length_a   1.000
_cell.length_b   1.000
_cell.length_c   1.000
_cell.angle_alpha   90.00
_cell.angle_beta   90.00
_cell.angle_gamma   90.00
#
_symmetry.space_group_name_H-M   'P 1'
#
loop_
_entity.id
_entity.type
_entity.pdbx_description
1 polymer ?
#
loop_
_entity_poly.entity_id
_entity_poly.type
_entity_poly.pdbx_seq_one_letter_code
_entity_poly.pdbx_strand_id
1 'polypeptide(L)'
;ILRSDLLMDVGDSLNPAIDIGQVEGAFTQGLGLFTMEEVVYLKNGKLFTTGPGAYKIPSCNDIPIELNVTLMDSTPNPRAIFNSKAVGEPPLFLAGSVFFAIKDAIRSARISRGHHPVFDLWAPATAERIRLACKDQFTEMAKEKMKNKYPEKKERSERWNVVP
;
A
#
# COMPACT_ATOMS: atom_id res chain seq x y z
N ILE A 1 -4.58 4.80 -9.57
CA ILE A 1 -4.49 3.34 -9.87
C ILE A 1 -5.33 3.05 -11.11
N LEU A 2 -4.93 2.13 -12.00
CA LEU A 2 -5.66 1.95 -13.27
C LEU A 2 -7.01 1.25 -13.07
N ARG A 3 -6.99 0.06 -12.46
CA ARG A 3 -8.19 -0.77 -12.28
C ARG A 3 -8.01 -1.72 -11.08
N SER A 4 -9.10 -1.99 -10.36
CA SER A 4 -9.19 -3.04 -9.35
C SER A 4 -10.54 -3.77 -9.47
N ASP A 5 -10.49 -5.11 -9.46
CA ASP A 5 -11.68 -5.96 -9.47
C ASP A 5 -11.71 -6.79 -8.17
N LEU A 6 -12.81 -6.68 -7.42
CA LEU A 6 -13.00 -7.31 -6.12
C LEU A 6 -14.19 -8.26 -6.19
N LEU A 7 -13.97 -9.52 -5.82
CA LEU A 7 -15.03 -10.52 -5.63
C LEU A 7 -15.04 -10.95 -4.16
N MET A 8 -16.18 -10.77 -3.48
CA MET A 8 -16.31 -11.02 -2.05
C MET A 8 -17.42 -12.01 -1.74
N ASP A 9 -17.09 -13.06 -0.99
CA ASP A 9 -18.06 -14.00 -0.44
C ASP A 9 -18.60 -13.47 0.89
N VAL A 10 -19.80 -12.89 0.83
CA VAL A 10 -20.52 -12.32 1.99
C VAL A 10 -21.69 -13.19 2.44
N GLY A 11 -21.83 -14.40 1.88
CA GLY A 11 -23.03 -15.23 2.03
C GLY A 11 -24.27 -14.55 1.45
N ASP A 12 -25.44 -14.82 2.04
CA ASP A 12 -26.66 -14.10 1.68
C ASP A 12 -26.62 -12.73 2.37
N SER A 13 -26.23 -11.71 1.59
CA SER A 13 -26.12 -10.34 2.07
C SER A 13 -27.44 -9.84 2.66
N LEU A 14 -27.37 -9.24 3.85
CA LEU A 14 -28.53 -8.61 4.49
C LEU A 14 -28.93 -7.33 3.78
N ASN A 15 -27.94 -6.55 3.33
CA ASN A 15 -28.11 -5.33 2.57
C ASN A 15 -26.92 -5.16 1.62
N PRO A 16 -27.07 -5.53 0.34
CA PRO A 16 -25.98 -5.47 -0.62
C PRO A 16 -25.36 -4.08 -0.77
N ALA A 17 -26.14 -3.00 -0.63
CA ALA A 17 -25.63 -1.65 -0.75
C ALA A 17 -24.66 -1.28 0.39
N ILE A 18 -24.96 -1.72 1.62
CA ILE A 18 -24.07 -1.50 2.77
C ILE A 18 -22.82 -2.37 2.64
N ASP A 19 -22.98 -3.63 2.24
CA ASP A 19 -21.87 -4.55 2.12
C ASP A 19 -20.88 -4.12 1.03
N ILE A 20 -21.38 -3.64 -0.11
CA ILE A 20 -20.54 -3.03 -1.16
C ILE A 20 -19.79 -1.82 -0.61
N GLY A 21 -20.47 -0.91 0.09
CA GLY A 21 -19.82 0.26 0.69
C GLY A 21 -18.74 -0.10 1.73
N GLN A 22 -18.93 -1.18 2.48
CA GLN A 22 -17.90 -1.72 3.39
C GLN A 22 -16.70 -2.26 2.61
N VAL A 23 -16.93 -3.00 1.52
CA VAL A 23 -15.85 -3.52 0.66
C VAL A 23 -15.03 -2.38 0.08
N GLU A 24 -15.67 -1.36 -0.50
CA GLU A 24 -15.01 -0.19 -1.08
C GLU A 24 -14.25 0.62 -0.03
N GLY A 25 -14.88 0.85 1.13
CA GLY A 25 -14.29 1.60 2.24
C GLY A 25 -13.06 0.90 2.83
N ALA A 26 -13.18 -0.38 3.14
CA ALA A 26 -12.08 -1.18 3.69
C ALA A 26 -10.95 -1.35 2.66
N PHE A 27 -11.27 -1.60 1.38
CA PHE A 27 -10.26 -1.63 0.32
C PHE A 27 -9.52 -0.29 0.21
N THR A 28 -10.23 0.84 0.29
CA THR A 28 -9.60 2.17 0.24
C THR A 28 -8.72 2.42 1.47
N GLN A 29 -9.14 2.03 2.67
CA GLN A 29 -8.29 2.09 3.88
C GLN A 29 -7.03 1.23 3.73
N GLY A 30 -7.17 0.01 3.22
CA GLY A 30 -6.03 -0.86 2.92
C GLY A 30 -5.09 -0.25 1.88
N LEU A 31 -5.64 0.44 0.88
CA LEU A 31 -4.85 1.14 -0.12
C LEU A 31 -3.97 2.21 0.54
N GLY A 32 -4.55 2.99 1.45
CA GLY A 32 -3.85 3.92 2.32
C GLY A 32 -2.67 3.26 3.02
N LEU A 33 -2.96 2.21 3.80
CA LEU A 33 -1.99 1.42 4.58
C LEU A 33 -0.81 0.93 3.75
N PHE A 34 -1.06 0.42 2.53
CA PHE A 34 0.00 -0.20 1.74
C PHE A 34 0.77 0.76 0.84
N THR A 35 0.27 1.97 0.57
CA THR A 35 0.85 2.83 -0.47
C THR A 35 1.25 4.23 -0.02
N MET A 36 0.55 4.83 0.95
CA MET A 36 0.72 6.26 1.25
C MET A 36 0.77 6.60 2.74
N GLU A 37 0.06 5.88 3.60
CA GLU A 37 -0.09 6.23 5.01
C GLU A 37 1.20 5.89 5.77
N GLU A 38 2.02 6.91 6.00
CA GLU A 38 3.32 6.77 6.65
C GLU A 38 3.35 7.46 8.01
N VAL A 39 3.73 6.69 9.03
CA VAL A 39 3.89 7.18 10.41
C VAL A 39 5.37 7.40 10.68
N VAL A 40 5.78 8.68 10.78
CA VAL A 40 7.17 9.07 10.98
C VAL A 40 7.39 9.59 12.40
N TYR A 41 8.51 9.19 13.02
CA TYR A 41 8.92 9.62 14.36
C TYR A 41 10.20 10.44 14.30
N LEU A 42 10.35 11.39 15.23
CA LEU A 42 11.61 12.08 15.50
C LEU A 42 12.54 11.17 16.32
N LYS A 43 13.85 11.45 16.31
CA LYS A 43 14.84 10.72 17.14
C LYS A 43 14.54 10.71 18.64
N ASN A 44 13.83 11.71 19.14
CA ASN A 44 13.40 11.79 20.55
C ASN A 44 12.12 10.99 20.84
N GLY A 45 11.61 10.21 19.88
CA GLY A 45 10.41 9.39 20.03
C GLY A 45 9.09 10.13 19.81
N LYS A 46 9.11 11.45 19.56
CA LYS A 46 7.89 12.20 19.26
C LYS A 46 7.36 11.87 17.86
N LEU A 47 6.04 11.77 17.73
CA LEU A 47 5.39 11.62 16.43
C LEU A 47 5.60 12.90 15.60
N PHE A 48 6.08 12.76 14.37
CA PHE A 48 6.23 13.86 13.43
C PHE A 48 4.94 14.09 12.63
N THR A 49 4.27 13.02 12.23
CA THR A 49 3.05 13.06 11.41
C THR A 49 1.79 13.27 12.26
N THR A 50 1.63 14.46 12.84
CA THR A 50 0.56 14.78 13.81
C THR A 50 -0.70 15.44 13.22
N GLY A 51 -0.90 15.36 11.90
CA GLY A 51 -2.11 15.90 11.27
C GLY A 51 -2.18 15.65 9.76
N PRO A 52 -3.29 16.02 9.11
CA PRO A 52 -3.54 15.71 7.70
C PRO A 52 -2.57 16.41 6.73
N GLY A 53 -1.83 17.41 7.20
CA GLY A 53 -0.72 18.02 6.47
C GLY A 53 0.45 17.06 6.26
N ALA A 54 0.74 16.21 7.24
CA ALA A 54 1.89 15.32 7.27
C ALA A 54 1.52 13.82 7.17
N TYR A 55 0.33 13.42 7.65
CA TYR A 55 -0.23 12.07 7.48
C TYR A 55 -1.27 12.11 6.36
N LYS A 56 -1.01 11.40 5.26
CA LYS A 56 -1.85 11.44 4.06
C LYS A 56 -2.69 10.17 3.95
N ILE A 57 -4.00 10.34 4.07
CA ILE A 57 -4.99 9.32 3.75
C ILE A 57 -5.39 9.39 2.27
N PRO A 58 -5.95 8.31 1.70
CA PRO A 58 -6.44 8.32 0.33
C PRO A 58 -7.49 9.42 0.08
N SER A 59 -7.28 10.17 -1.00
CA SER A 59 -8.22 11.14 -1.54
C SER A 59 -9.00 10.55 -2.71
N CYS A 60 -9.97 11.31 -3.24
CA CYS A 60 -10.74 10.93 -4.43
C CYS A 60 -9.88 10.72 -5.69
N ASN A 61 -8.64 11.22 -5.73
CA ASN A 61 -7.74 11.02 -6.86
C ASN A 61 -6.88 9.76 -6.73
N ASP A 62 -6.86 9.14 -5.54
CA ASP A 62 -5.98 8.00 -5.27
C ASP A 62 -6.66 6.65 -5.51
N ILE A 63 -8.00 6.62 -5.50
CA ILE A 63 -8.79 5.41 -5.80
C ILE A 63 -8.55 4.90 -7.24
N PRO A 64 -8.82 3.61 -7.52
CA PRO A 64 -8.79 3.09 -8.88
C PRO A 64 -9.73 3.85 -9.82
N ILE A 65 -9.27 4.14 -11.04
CA ILE A 65 -10.10 4.77 -12.09
C ILE A 65 -11.30 3.88 -12.41
N GLU A 66 -11.07 2.57 -12.48
CA GLU A 66 -12.12 1.55 -12.56
C GLU A 66 -12.07 0.68 -11.30
N LEU A 67 -13.11 0.73 -10.47
CA LEU A 67 -13.27 -0.11 -9.29
C LEU A 67 -14.55 -0.94 -9.44
N ASN A 68 -14.39 -2.25 -9.63
CA ASN A 68 -15.50 -3.18 -9.78
C ASN A 68 -15.62 -4.03 -8.52
N VAL A 69 -16.79 -4.02 -7.89
CA VAL A 69 -17.09 -4.85 -6.71
C VAL A 69 -18.23 -5.79 -7.05
N THR A 70 -17.99 -7.09 -6.88
CA THR A 70 -18.98 -8.15 -7.07
C THR A 70 -19.12 -8.94 -5.78
N LEU A 71 -20.36 -9.19 -5.36
CA LEU A 71 -20.66 -10.11 -4.27
C LEU A 71 -20.91 -11.50 -4.85
N MET A 72 -20.35 -12.53 -4.23
CA MET A 72 -20.51 -13.90 -4.71
C MET A 72 -21.93 -14.40 -4.43
N ASP A 73 -22.62 -14.87 -5.47
CA ASP A 73 -23.95 -15.45 -5.34
C ASP A 73 -23.91 -16.88 -4.80
N SER A 74 -25.00 -17.29 -4.15
CA SER A 74 -25.29 -18.70 -3.79
C SER A 74 -24.29 -19.35 -2.82
N THR A 75 -23.79 -18.60 -1.84
CA THR A 75 -22.87 -19.10 -0.79
C THR A 75 -23.47 -19.04 0.63
N PRO A 76 -24.67 -19.61 0.87
CA PRO A 76 -25.39 -19.43 2.12
C PRO A 76 -24.59 -19.97 3.32
N ASN A 77 -24.59 -19.21 4.42
CA ASN A 77 -23.94 -19.58 5.68
C ASN A 77 -24.96 -19.98 6.76
N PRO A 78 -25.39 -21.26 6.84
CA PRO A 78 -26.49 -21.67 7.73
C PRO A 78 -26.23 -21.48 9.23
N ARG A 79 -24.99 -21.14 9.62
CA ARG A 79 -24.62 -20.88 11.03
C ARG A 79 -24.81 -19.42 11.43
N ALA A 80 -24.97 -18.52 10.45
CA ALA A 80 -25.15 -17.10 10.69
C ALA A 80 -26.60 -16.66 10.48
N ILE A 81 -26.92 -15.49 11.03
CA ILE A 81 -28.23 -14.88 10.88
C ILE A 81 -28.50 -14.63 9.39
N PHE A 82 -29.63 -15.12 8.89
CA PHE A 82 -30.05 -15.05 7.49
C PHE A 82 -28.96 -15.46 6.49
N ASN A 83 -28.17 -16.49 6.80
CA ASN A 83 -27.12 -17.00 5.92
C ASN A 83 -25.98 -16.01 5.57
N SER A 84 -25.83 -14.92 6.33
CA SER A 84 -24.86 -13.84 6.07
C SER A 84 -23.42 -14.14 6.52
N LYS A 85 -22.47 -13.29 6.12
CA LYS A 85 -21.09 -13.26 6.64
C LYS A 85 -20.67 -11.81 6.92
N ALA A 86 -19.73 -11.64 7.84
CA ALA A 86 -19.18 -10.33 8.16
C ALA A 86 -18.27 -9.82 7.02
N VAL A 87 -18.42 -8.55 6.65
CA VAL A 87 -17.73 -7.93 5.50
C VAL A 87 -16.79 -6.79 5.87
N GLY A 88 -16.80 -6.27 7.10
CA GLY A 88 -16.12 -5.02 7.44
C GLY A 88 -14.59 -5.04 7.30
N GLU A 89 -13.92 -6.02 7.91
CA GLU A 89 -12.45 -6.09 7.96
C GLU A 89 -11.79 -6.86 6.79
N PRO A 90 -12.35 -8.00 6.31
CA PRO A 90 -11.68 -8.82 5.30
C PRO A 90 -11.23 -8.08 4.02
N PRO A 91 -11.99 -7.12 3.46
CA PRO A 91 -11.61 -6.45 2.22
C PRO A 91 -10.38 -5.54 2.35
N LEU A 92 -9.99 -5.15 3.58
CA LEU A 92 -8.83 -4.29 3.81
C LEU A 92 -7.55 -4.91 3.22
N PHE A 93 -7.35 -6.21 3.42
CA PHE A 93 -6.16 -6.87 2.92
C PHE A 93 -6.12 -7.01 1.39
N LEU A 94 -7.27 -6.95 0.70
CA LEU A 94 -7.33 -7.04 -0.76
C LEU A 94 -6.57 -5.90 -1.45
N ALA A 95 -6.42 -4.75 -0.78
CA ALA A 95 -5.59 -3.66 -1.25
C ALA A 95 -4.10 -4.00 -1.36
N GLY A 96 -3.65 -5.08 -0.72
CA GLY A 96 -2.31 -5.65 -0.94
C GLY A 96 -2.05 -6.02 -2.40
N SER A 97 -3.11 -6.28 -3.20
CA SER A 97 -3.00 -6.45 -4.65
C SER A 97 -2.32 -5.27 -5.34
N VAL A 98 -2.63 -4.04 -4.92
CA VAL A 98 -2.04 -2.80 -5.47
C VAL A 98 -0.55 -2.71 -5.11
N PHE A 99 -0.20 -3.06 -3.87
CA PHE A 99 1.20 -3.12 -3.45
C PHE A 99 2.02 -4.10 -4.29
N PHE A 100 1.48 -5.30 -4.53
CA PHE A 100 2.16 -6.30 -5.36
C PHE A 100 2.19 -5.92 -6.83
N ALA A 101 1.17 -5.23 -7.35
CA ALA A 101 1.19 -4.66 -8.71
C ALA A 101 2.30 -3.61 -8.86
N ILE A 102 2.46 -2.72 -7.88
CA ILE A 102 3.59 -1.77 -7.82
C ILE A 102 4.93 -2.52 -7.79
N LYS A 103 5.04 -3.56 -6.94
CA LYS A 103 6.26 -4.38 -6.84
C LYS A 103 6.60 -5.05 -8.17
N ASP A 104 5.61 -5.54 -8.90
CA ASP A 104 5.82 -6.14 -10.22
C ASP A 104 6.24 -5.11 -11.28
N ALA A 105 5.65 -3.92 -11.26
CA ALA A 105 6.08 -2.82 -12.14
C ALA A 105 7.55 -2.43 -11.89
N ILE A 106 7.96 -2.34 -10.62
CA ILE A 106 9.37 -2.09 -10.24
C ILE A 106 10.25 -3.25 -10.70
N ARG A 107 9.82 -4.50 -10.51
CA ARG A 107 10.55 -5.69 -10.97
C ARG A 107 10.83 -5.60 -12.47
N SER A 108 9.83 -5.27 -13.27
CA SER A 108 9.97 -5.08 -14.72
C SER A 108 10.98 -3.97 -15.07
N ALA A 109 10.87 -2.81 -14.42
CA ALA A 109 11.80 -1.69 -14.61
C ALA A 109 13.26 -2.01 -14.21
N ARG A 110 13.46 -2.92 -13.26
CA ARG A 110 14.79 -3.40 -12.85
C ARG A 110 15.38 -4.36 -13.86
N ILE A 111 14.59 -5.32 -14.33
CA ILE A 111 15.02 -6.31 -15.34
C ILE A 111 15.45 -5.58 -16.62
N SER A 112 14.69 -4.59 -17.08
CA SER A 112 15.01 -3.83 -18.31
C SER A 112 16.34 -3.05 -18.21
N ARG A 113 16.83 -2.81 -16.99
CA ARG A 113 18.11 -2.14 -16.72
C ARG A 113 19.23 -3.09 -16.28
N GLY A 114 19.01 -4.40 -16.40
CA GLY A 114 20.01 -5.42 -16.03
C GLY A 114 20.20 -5.59 -14.52
N HIS A 115 19.25 -5.15 -13.70
CA HIS A 115 19.29 -5.36 -12.26
C HIS A 115 18.58 -6.65 -11.84
N HIS A 116 19.02 -7.22 -10.71
CA HIS A 116 18.43 -8.44 -10.16
C HIS A 116 16.92 -8.27 -9.86
N PRO A 117 16.07 -9.26 -10.22
CA PRO A 117 14.61 -9.16 -10.13
C PRO A 117 14.08 -9.26 -8.70
N VAL A 118 14.83 -9.90 -7.79
CA VAL A 118 14.48 -9.95 -6.37
C VAL A 118 15.04 -8.72 -5.67
N PHE A 119 14.17 -8.02 -4.94
CA PHE A 119 14.48 -6.86 -4.12
C PHE A 119 13.46 -6.72 -2.99
N ASP A 120 13.88 -6.04 -1.92
CA ASP A 120 13.01 -5.72 -0.79
C ASP A 120 12.23 -4.44 -1.08
N LEU A 121 10.93 -4.50 -0.80
CA LEU A 121 10.04 -3.35 -0.81
C LEU A 121 9.23 -3.41 0.48
N TRP A 122 9.35 -2.36 1.30
CA TRP A 122 8.64 -2.24 2.56
C TRP A 122 7.34 -1.48 2.34
N ALA A 123 6.27 -1.89 3.02
CA ALA A 123 5.04 -1.11 3.11
C ALA A 123 5.21 0.04 4.13
N PRO A 124 4.63 1.23 3.89
CA PRO A 124 3.90 1.62 2.67
C PRO A 124 4.85 1.85 1.48
N ALA A 125 4.45 1.43 0.28
CA ALA A 125 5.17 1.65 -0.98
C ALA A 125 5.05 3.11 -1.45
N THR A 126 5.63 4.03 -0.66
CA THR A 126 5.63 5.47 -0.95
C THR A 126 6.42 5.79 -2.22
N ALA A 127 6.16 6.97 -2.80
CA ALA A 127 6.87 7.45 -3.97
C ALA A 127 8.41 7.42 -3.78
N GLU A 128 8.90 7.72 -2.57
CA GLU A 128 10.32 7.60 -2.23
C GLU A 128 10.83 6.17 -2.39
N ARG A 129 10.16 5.19 -1.78
CA ARG A 129 10.56 3.76 -1.84
C ARG A 129 10.48 3.22 -3.26
N ILE A 130 9.42 3.56 -4.00
CA ILE A 130 9.28 3.17 -5.41
C ILE A 130 10.46 3.74 -6.21
N ARG A 131 10.76 5.04 -6.06
CA ARG A 131 11.82 5.70 -6.82
C ARG A 131 13.19 5.11 -6.52
N LEU A 132 13.51 4.84 -5.26
CA LEU A 132 14.79 4.28 -4.85
C LEU A 132 14.95 2.81 -5.28
N ALA A 133 13.85 2.06 -5.39
CA ALA A 133 13.87 0.67 -5.88
C ALA A 133 14.14 0.60 -7.40
N CYS A 134 13.69 1.60 -8.16
CA CYS A 134 13.96 1.80 -9.59
C CYS A 134 15.36 2.38 -9.85
N LYS A 135 16.40 1.56 -9.65
CA LYS A 135 17.80 1.97 -9.82
C LYS A 135 18.10 2.47 -11.25
N ASP A 136 18.91 3.54 -11.33
CA ASP A 136 19.47 4.15 -12.55
C ASP A 136 20.79 4.87 -12.22
N GLN A 137 21.41 5.43 -13.25
CA GLN A 137 22.48 6.42 -13.17
C GLN A 137 22.25 7.49 -12.09
N PHE A 138 21.03 8.04 -11.94
CA PHE A 138 20.76 9.09 -10.95
C PHE A 138 20.81 8.55 -9.52
N THR A 139 20.34 7.32 -9.32
CA THR A 139 20.41 6.64 -8.03
C THR A 139 21.86 6.38 -7.63
N GLU A 140 22.71 5.99 -8.58
CA GLU A 140 24.15 5.77 -8.32
C GLU A 140 24.89 7.09 -8.08
N MET A 141 24.62 8.13 -8.88
CA MET A 141 25.17 9.48 -8.66
C MET A 141 24.79 10.03 -7.27
N ALA A 142 23.55 9.79 -6.82
CA ALA A 142 23.10 10.22 -5.50
C ALA A 142 23.87 9.52 -4.38
N LYS A 143 24.10 8.21 -4.49
CA LYS A 143 24.91 7.45 -3.52
C LYS A 143 26.35 7.96 -3.47
N GLU A 144 26.96 8.20 -4.63
CA GLU A 144 28.33 8.70 -4.72
C GLU A 144 28.47 10.09 -4.08
N LYS A 145 27.55 11.02 -4.40
CA LYS A 145 27.50 12.33 -3.76
C LYS A 145 27.32 12.24 -2.25
N MET A 146 26.46 11.35 -1.77
CA MET A 146 26.22 11.16 -0.34
C MET A 146 27.46 10.60 0.37
N LYS A 147 28.16 9.64 -0.25
CA LYS A 147 29.41 9.08 0.26
C LYS A 147 30.51 10.14 0.36
N ASN A 148 30.64 10.99 -0.65
CA ASN A 148 31.64 12.07 -0.66
C ASN A 148 31.33 13.18 0.35
N LYS A 149 30.04 13.50 0.56
CA LYS A 149 29.61 14.55 1.50
C LYS A 149 29.64 14.11 2.97
N TYR A 150 29.41 12.83 3.25
CA TYR A 150 29.35 12.27 4.60
C TYR A 150 30.15 10.96 4.71
N PRO A 151 31.50 11.03 4.61
CA PRO A 151 32.34 9.83 4.57
C PRO A 151 32.29 8.98 5.86
N GLU A 152 31.93 9.58 6.99
CA GLU A 152 31.90 8.91 8.30
C GLU A 152 30.52 8.36 8.70
N LYS A 153 29.46 8.62 7.91
CA LYS A 153 28.15 8.02 8.18
C LYS A 153 28.16 6.56 7.76
N LYS A 154 28.28 5.65 8.75
CA LYS A 154 27.95 4.23 8.57
C LYS A 154 26.53 4.08 8.02
N GLU A 155 26.32 3.04 7.23
CA GLU A 155 25.01 2.64 6.70
C GLU A 155 23.95 2.76 7.81
N ARG A 156 22.88 3.48 7.49
CA ARG A 156 21.91 3.97 8.48
C ARG A 156 21.24 2.77 9.19
N SER A 157 21.70 2.43 10.40
CA SER A 157 21.06 1.37 11.23
C SER A 157 19.76 1.83 11.89
N GLU A 158 19.39 3.10 11.72
CA GLU A 158 18.15 3.66 12.25
C GLU A 158 16.95 3.11 11.48
N ARG A 159 15.82 2.90 12.18
CA ARG A 159 14.56 2.49 11.55
C ARG A 159 14.19 3.47 10.42
N TRP A 160 13.63 2.93 9.34
CA TRP A 160 13.28 3.68 8.14
C TRP A 160 12.30 4.83 8.41
N ASN A 161 11.47 4.73 9.46
CA ASN A 161 10.48 5.73 9.84
C ASN A 161 10.95 6.72 10.90
N VAL A 162 12.26 6.84 11.14
CA VAL A 162 12.84 7.81 12.09
C VAL A 162 13.59 8.90 11.33
N VAL A 163 13.19 10.15 11.51
CA VAL A 163 13.87 11.31 10.93
C VAL A 163 14.80 11.98 11.96
N PRO A 164 15.95 12.53 11.52
CA PRO A 164 16.93 13.17 12.40
C PRO A 164 16.42 14.37 13.18
#